data_AF-A0A674HGY0-F1
#
_entry.id   AF-A0A674HGY0-F1
#
_cell.length_a   1.000
_cell.length_b   1.000
_cell.length_c   1.000
_cell.angle_alpha   90.00
_cell.angle_beta   90.00
_cell.angle_gamma   90.00
#
_symmetry.space_group_name_H-M   'P 1'
#
loop_
_entity.id
_entity.type
_entity.pdbx_description
1 polymer ?
#
loop_
_entity_poly.entity_id
_entity_poly.type
_entity_poly.pdbx_seq_one_letter_code
_entity_poly.pdbx_strand_id
1 'polypeptide(L)'
;MRAGVVLKRRFFSMGNTLCHLKTPVYLRFAEAGSEDIDILPNGLAFISSGLKYPGLKSFAPDKPGEIFLMDLTEDNPRAVELRISRGFDLASFNPHGISTYIDRDDTVYLFVVNHPHQKSMVELFKFVEDDNSLVHLKTIQHDLLTSVNDIVAMGPDSFYATNDHYFSDFLLMFLEMFLGLTWSNVVYYSPKEVKEVASGFYLANGINISPDRKYVYIADALDHNVHVMEKHANWSLTHVKTLQLDTLVDNLSIDPHTGDIWAGCHPNGMKLFYYDPENLPASEVLRIQHILSEQPVVTRVYSDNGSVLQGSSVASIYDGKLLIGTVFHRALYCDL
;
A
#
# COMPACT_ATOMS: atom_id res chain seq x y z
N MET A 1 18.39 -7.99 26.80
CA MET A 1 18.91 -7.06 25.78
C MET A 1 19.76 -7.86 24.79
N ARG A 2 19.17 -8.39 23.72
CA ARG A 2 19.92 -8.95 22.59
C ARG A 2 19.89 -7.89 21.50
N ALA A 3 21.05 -7.31 21.22
CA ALA A 3 21.22 -6.36 20.12
C ALA A 3 20.94 -7.08 18.80
N GLY A 4 19.97 -6.59 18.04
CA GLY A 4 19.73 -7.04 16.67
C GLY A 4 20.95 -6.73 15.80
N VAL A 5 21.40 -7.72 15.04
CA VAL A 5 22.49 -7.56 14.08
C VAL A 5 21.94 -6.79 12.89
N VAL A 6 22.32 -5.52 12.76
CA VAL A 6 22.07 -4.72 11.56
C VAL A 6 23.07 -5.17 10.49
N LEU A 7 22.62 -5.97 9.52
CA LEU A 7 23.44 -6.33 8.36
C LEU A 7 23.57 -5.09 7.44
N LYS A 8 24.72 -4.40 7.51
CA LYS A 8 25.14 -3.44 6.49
C LYS A 8 25.98 -4.15 5.43
N ARG A 9 25.65 -3.86 4.16
CA ARG A 9 26.28 -4.23 2.88
C ARG A 9 25.60 -5.38 2.14
N ARG A 10 25.04 -5.10 0.96
CA ARG A 10 25.41 -5.78 -0.30
C ARG A 10 24.81 -5.10 -1.53
N PHE A 11 25.51 -5.34 -2.63
CA PHE A 11 25.39 -4.74 -3.94
C PHE A 11 24.00 -4.95 -4.56
N PHE A 12 23.42 -3.88 -5.11
CA PHE A 12 22.35 -4.00 -6.11
C PHE A 12 22.89 -4.85 -7.27
N SER A 13 22.26 -6.00 -7.52
CA SER A 13 22.40 -6.66 -8.81
C SER A 13 21.73 -5.74 -9.83
N MET A 14 22.52 -5.08 -10.67
CA MET A 14 22.00 -4.41 -11.87
C MET A 14 21.57 -5.50 -12.87
N GLY A 15 20.47 -6.19 -12.55
CA GLY A 15 19.70 -6.92 -13.54
C GLY A 15 19.00 -5.89 -14.42
N ASN A 16 19.49 -5.71 -15.65
CA ASN A 16 18.79 -4.94 -16.67
C ASN A 16 17.46 -5.64 -16.98
N THR A 17 16.44 -5.37 -16.19
CA THR A 17 15.05 -5.54 -16.59
C THR A 17 14.45 -4.14 -16.49
N LEU A 18 14.90 -3.24 -17.37
CA LEU A 18 14.02 -2.14 -17.75
C LEU A 18 12.76 -2.81 -18.29
N CYS A 19 11.58 -2.29 -17.95
CA CYS A 19 10.40 -2.45 -18.81
C CYS A 19 10.83 -2.15 -20.26
N HIS A 20 11.19 -3.18 -21.02
CA HIS A 20 11.54 -3.08 -22.42
C HIS A 20 10.21 -3.03 -23.15
N LEU A 21 9.60 -1.86 -23.07
CA LEU A 21 8.27 -1.58 -23.59
C LEU A 21 8.17 -2.02 -25.05
N LYS A 22 7.23 -2.93 -25.32
CA LYS A 22 6.57 -2.92 -26.62
C LYS A 22 5.58 -1.76 -26.73
N THR A 23 4.99 -1.26 -25.63
CA THR A 23 4.44 0.12 -25.48
C THR A 23 3.90 0.33 -24.06
N PRO A 24 4.29 1.39 -23.32
CA PRO A 24 3.72 1.66 -21.99
C PRO A 24 2.30 2.17 -22.19
N VAL A 25 1.33 1.58 -21.49
CA VAL A 25 -0.05 2.05 -21.55
C VAL A 25 -0.32 2.90 -20.32
N TYR A 26 -0.45 4.21 -20.54
CA TYR A 26 -0.94 5.11 -19.50
C TYR A 26 -2.40 4.81 -19.22
N LEU A 27 -2.68 4.58 -17.94
CA LEU A 27 -4.04 4.43 -17.46
C LEU A 27 -4.64 5.82 -17.23
N ARG A 28 -5.45 6.29 -18.20
CA ARG A 28 -6.00 7.66 -18.23
C ARG A 28 -7.01 7.99 -17.13
N PHE A 29 -7.43 7.03 -16.31
CA PHE A 29 -8.46 7.26 -15.28
C PHE A 29 -7.86 7.75 -13.94
N ALA A 30 -6.59 7.42 -13.66
CA ALA A 30 -5.92 7.77 -12.42
C ALA A 30 -5.13 9.08 -12.55
N GLU A 31 -5.69 10.17 -13.06
CA GLU A 31 -4.92 11.43 -13.18
C GLU A 31 -4.66 12.12 -11.83
N ALA A 32 -5.21 11.58 -10.74
CA ALA A 32 -5.21 12.17 -9.40
C ALA A 32 -4.83 11.18 -8.28
N GLY A 33 -4.02 10.17 -8.58
CA GLY A 33 -3.58 9.15 -7.62
C GLY A 33 -4.13 7.77 -7.92
N SER A 34 -3.33 6.77 -7.65
CA SER A 34 -3.61 5.33 -7.71
C SER A 34 -2.80 4.68 -6.59
N GLU A 35 -3.09 5.11 -5.36
CA GLU A 35 -2.13 5.03 -4.27
C GLU A 35 -1.88 3.59 -3.82
N ASP A 36 -2.92 2.78 -3.79
CA ASP A 36 -2.82 1.36 -3.46
C ASP A 36 -3.64 0.47 -4.40
N ILE A 37 -3.18 -0.78 -4.55
CA ILE A 37 -3.68 -1.75 -5.53
C ILE A 37 -3.66 -3.15 -4.90
N ASP A 38 -4.80 -3.84 -4.98
CA ASP A 38 -4.89 -5.25 -4.61
C ASP A 38 -5.51 -6.07 -5.75
N ILE A 39 -4.90 -7.22 -6.05
CA ILE A 39 -5.25 -8.06 -7.20
C ILE A 39 -5.79 -9.40 -6.71
N LEU A 40 -7.03 -9.70 -7.08
CA LEU A 40 -7.64 -11.00 -6.82
C LEU A 40 -6.98 -12.12 -7.65
N PRO A 41 -7.06 -13.38 -7.21
CA PRO A 41 -6.51 -14.52 -7.96
C PRO A 41 -7.06 -14.70 -9.38
N ASN A 42 -8.22 -14.12 -9.69
CA ASN A 42 -8.83 -14.16 -11.03
C ASN A 42 -8.37 -13.01 -11.94
N GLY A 43 -7.50 -12.11 -11.47
CA GLY A 43 -6.95 -11.00 -12.26
C GLY A 43 -7.73 -9.69 -12.16
N LEU A 44 -8.79 -9.63 -11.37
CA LEU A 44 -9.46 -8.38 -11.04
C LEU A 44 -8.62 -7.55 -10.05
N ALA A 45 -8.22 -6.36 -10.47
CA ALA A 45 -7.44 -5.42 -9.66
C ALA A 45 -8.33 -4.27 -9.15
N PHE A 46 -8.37 -4.10 -7.83
CA PHE A 46 -8.94 -2.92 -7.18
C PHE A 46 -7.86 -1.84 -7.05
N ILE A 47 -8.24 -0.58 -7.27
CA ILE A 47 -7.31 0.55 -7.25
C ILE A 47 -7.95 1.68 -6.44
N SER A 48 -7.31 2.11 -5.35
CA SER A 48 -7.72 3.31 -4.62
C SER A 48 -7.20 4.56 -5.32
N SER A 49 -8.03 5.58 -5.49
CA SER A 49 -7.70 6.77 -6.27
C SER A 49 -8.27 8.04 -5.66
N GLY A 50 -7.56 9.16 -5.89
CA GLY A 50 -8.00 10.48 -5.45
C GLY A 50 -7.66 10.81 -3.98
N LEU A 51 -6.68 10.13 -3.40
CA LEU A 51 -6.22 10.39 -2.03
C LEU A 51 -5.82 11.85 -1.85
N LYS A 52 -6.27 12.41 -0.73
CA LYS A 52 -5.88 13.73 -0.23
C LYS A 52 -5.30 13.54 1.15
N TYR A 53 -3.98 13.44 1.19
CA TYR A 53 -3.24 13.28 2.43
C TYR A 53 -2.61 14.62 2.88
N PRO A 54 -2.66 14.98 4.17
CA PRO A 54 -2.11 16.24 4.66
C PRO A 54 -0.65 16.45 4.25
N GLY A 55 -0.36 17.60 3.64
CA GLY A 55 1.00 17.98 3.20
C GLY A 55 1.44 17.42 1.85
N LEU A 56 0.70 16.47 1.25
CA LEU A 56 1.02 15.93 -0.07
C LEU A 56 0.31 16.69 -1.19
N LYS A 57 0.89 16.63 -2.40
CA LYS A 57 0.30 17.23 -3.60
C LYS A 57 -1.00 16.50 -3.96
N SER A 58 -2.01 17.27 -4.36
CA SER A 58 -3.17 16.76 -5.10
C SER A 58 -3.34 17.58 -6.39
N PHE A 59 -3.57 16.89 -7.51
CA PHE A 59 -3.91 17.52 -8.79
C PHE A 59 -5.42 17.74 -8.97
N ALA A 60 -6.26 17.09 -8.15
CA ALA A 60 -7.71 17.23 -8.18
C ALA A 60 -8.30 17.40 -6.75
N PRO A 61 -7.98 18.50 -6.05
CA PRO A 61 -8.38 18.69 -4.65
C PRO A 61 -9.90 18.69 -4.43
N ASP A 62 -10.67 19.12 -5.45
CA ASP A 62 -12.13 19.25 -5.39
C ASP A 62 -12.88 17.96 -5.79
N LYS A 63 -12.18 16.95 -6.33
CA LYS A 63 -12.80 15.69 -6.79
C LYS A 63 -12.81 14.66 -5.65
N PRO A 64 -13.95 14.06 -5.27
CA PRO A 64 -13.96 12.96 -4.29
C PRO A 64 -13.08 11.79 -4.73
N GLY A 65 -12.68 10.96 -3.78
CA GLY A 65 -11.96 9.73 -4.07
C GLY A 65 -12.85 8.65 -4.68
N GLU A 66 -12.23 7.67 -5.30
CA GLU A 66 -12.88 6.63 -6.10
C GLU A 66 -12.17 5.28 -5.89
N ILE A 67 -12.90 4.18 -6.08
CA ILE A 67 -12.31 2.85 -6.26
C ILE A 67 -12.53 2.43 -7.71
N PHE A 68 -11.47 2.06 -8.39
CA PHE A 68 -11.53 1.50 -9.73
C PHE A 68 -11.36 -0.02 -9.72
N LEU A 69 -11.95 -0.69 -10.70
CA LEU A 69 -11.75 -2.10 -11.00
C LEU A 69 -11.17 -2.24 -12.40
N MET A 70 -10.13 -3.05 -12.55
CA MET A 70 -9.49 -3.35 -13.83
C MET A 70 -9.31 -4.86 -13.98
N ASP A 71 -9.77 -5.43 -15.09
CA ASP A 71 -9.57 -6.85 -15.41
C ASP A 71 -8.26 -7.05 -16.16
N LEU A 72 -7.25 -7.63 -15.49
CA LEU A 72 -5.92 -7.85 -16.05
C LEU A 72 -5.84 -9.06 -17.00
N THR A 73 -6.94 -9.81 -17.16
CA THR A 73 -7.02 -10.91 -18.13
C THR A 73 -7.37 -10.43 -19.54
N GLU A 74 -7.86 -9.19 -19.68
CA GLU A 74 -8.15 -8.57 -20.98
C GLU A 74 -6.86 -8.20 -21.73
N ASP A 75 -6.91 -8.26 -23.08
CA ASP A 75 -5.78 -7.86 -23.94
C ASP A 75 -5.44 -6.37 -23.79
N ASN A 76 -6.44 -5.53 -23.55
CA ASN A 76 -6.30 -4.08 -23.38
C ASN A 76 -7.12 -3.63 -22.17
N PRO A 77 -6.62 -3.92 -20.96
CA PRO A 77 -7.38 -3.77 -19.73
C PRO A 77 -7.75 -2.30 -19.49
N ARG A 78 -9.00 -2.08 -19.12
CA ARG A 78 -9.51 -0.73 -18.77
C ARG A 78 -10.02 -0.75 -17.36
N ALA A 79 -9.72 0.31 -16.61
CA ALA A 79 -10.35 0.45 -15.32
C ALA A 79 -11.69 1.19 -15.42
N VAL A 80 -12.62 0.73 -14.59
CA VAL A 80 -13.98 1.25 -14.47
C VAL A 80 -14.21 1.65 -13.02
N GLU A 81 -14.78 2.83 -12.80
CA GLU A 81 -15.16 3.27 -11.46
C GLU A 81 -16.25 2.34 -10.90
N LEU A 82 -16.04 1.82 -9.68
CA LEU A 82 -17.02 0.98 -9.01
C LEU A 82 -18.14 1.83 -8.41
N ARG A 83 -19.38 1.42 -8.66
CA ARG A 83 -20.55 2.06 -8.04
C ARG A 83 -20.60 1.69 -6.56
N ILE A 84 -20.68 2.67 -5.66
CA ILE A 84 -20.88 2.39 -4.23
C ILE A 84 -22.37 2.48 -3.88
N SER A 85 -22.85 1.56 -3.04
CA SER A 85 -24.24 1.48 -2.62
C SER A 85 -24.79 2.79 -2.07
N ARG A 86 -26.08 3.06 -2.33
CA ARG A 86 -26.78 4.26 -1.84
C ARG A 86 -26.69 4.36 -0.32
N GLY A 87 -26.47 5.58 0.18
CA GLY A 87 -26.39 5.88 1.61
C GLY A 87 -24.97 6.02 2.15
N PHE A 88 -23.95 5.61 1.39
CA PHE A 88 -22.56 5.93 1.68
C PHE A 88 -22.25 7.40 1.34
N ASP A 89 -21.49 8.09 2.19
CA ASP A 89 -21.11 9.48 1.97
C ASP A 89 -19.95 9.59 0.96
N LEU A 90 -20.30 9.53 -0.31
CA LEU A 90 -19.37 9.69 -1.42
C LEU A 90 -18.71 11.08 -1.48
N ALA A 91 -19.34 12.10 -0.89
CA ALA A 91 -18.83 13.47 -1.00
C ALA A 91 -17.55 13.68 -0.16
N SER A 92 -17.44 12.99 0.97
CA SER A 92 -16.27 13.04 1.85
C SER A 92 -15.32 11.85 1.69
N PHE A 93 -15.63 10.91 0.79
CA PHE A 93 -14.81 9.71 0.55
C PHE A 93 -13.40 10.08 0.08
N ASN A 94 -12.41 9.56 0.78
CA ASN A 94 -11.00 9.83 0.61
C ASN A 94 -10.21 8.53 0.86
N PRO A 95 -10.22 7.58 -0.09
CA PRO A 95 -9.62 6.25 0.07
C PRO A 95 -8.09 6.32 0.03
N HIS A 96 -7.46 5.43 0.78
CA HIS A 96 -6.00 5.28 0.94
C HIS A 96 -5.64 3.80 0.69
N GLY A 97 -4.95 3.13 1.63
CA GLY A 97 -4.66 1.69 1.53
C GLY A 97 -5.90 0.79 1.46
N ILE A 98 -5.78 -0.35 0.78
CA ILE A 98 -6.85 -1.31 0.53
C ILE A 98 -6.40 -2.76 0.74
N SER A 99 -7.33 -3.63 1.10
CA SER A 99 -7.07 -5.07 1.11
C SER A 99 -8.32 -5.87 0.86
N THR A 100 -8.16 -7.00 0.18
CA THR A 100 -9.22 -7.93 -0.14
C THR A 100 -9.20 -9.15 0.77
N TYR A 101 -10.38 -9.70 1.03
CA TYR A 101 -10.53 -11.01 1.67
C TYR A 101 -11.60 -11.82 0.93
N ILE A 102 -11.22 -13.02 0.50
CA ILE A 102 -12.15 -13.99 -0.10
C ILE A 102 -12.58 -14.96 0.99
N ASP A 103 -13.87 -14.97 1.31
CA ASP A 103 -14.45 -15.89 2.28
C ASP A 103 -14.75 -17.26 1.66
N ARG A 104 -15.11 -18.23 2.49
CA ARG A 104 -15.32 -19.63 2.08
C ARG A 104 -16.46 -19.84 1.08
N ASP A 105 -17.36 -18.89 0.98
CA ASP A 105 -18.48 -18.87 0.04
C ASP A 105 -18.17 -18.04 -1.22
N ASP A 106 -16.89 -17.75 -1.45
CA ASP A 106 -16.36 -16.91 -2.53
C ASP A 106 -16.83 -15.44 -2.46
N THR A 107 -17.43 -15.01 -1.35
CA THR A 107 -17.70 -13.59 -1.13
C THR A 107 -16.39 -12.82 -1.03
N VAL A 108 -16.23 -11.83 -1.91
CA VAL A 108 -15.11 -10.89 -1.88
C VAL A 108 -15.47 -9.69 -1.01
N TYR A 109 -14.70 -9.50 0.05
CA TYR A 109 -14.72 -8.29 0.87
C TYR A 109 -13.58 -7.38 0.46
N LEU A 110 -13.85 -6.08 0.36
CA LEU A 110 -12.87 -5.03 0.15
C LEU A 110 -12.87 -4.13 1.37
N PHE A 111 -11.72 -4.05 2.04
CA PHE A 111 -11.45 -3.10 3.10
C PHE A 111 -10.75 -1.90 2.50
N VAL A 112 -11.19 -0.70 2.88
CA VAL A 112 -10.65 0.57 2.37
C VAL A 112 -10.38 1.50 3.54
N VAL A 113 -9.13 1.90 3.72
CA VAL A 113 -8.78 2.99 4.62
C VAL A 113 -9.38 4.28 4.05
N ASN A 114 -10.07 5.06 4.88
CA ASN A 114 -10.80 6.25 4.46
C ASN A 114 -10.53 7.43 5.40
N HIS A 115 -10.36 8.63 4.82
CA HIS A 115 -10.03 9.85 5.55
C HIS A 115 -11.03 11.00 5.40
N PRO A 116 -12.33 10.82 5.73
CA PRO A 116 -13.32 11.87 5.58
C PRO A 116 -13.07 12.97 6.61
N HIS A 117 -12.94 14.21 6.14
CA HIS A 117 -12.69 15.38 6.99
C HIS A 117 -11.50 15.20 7.95
N GLN A 118 -10.40 14.60 7.47
CA GLN A 118 -9.17 14.33 8.25
C GLN A 118 -9.32 13.36 9.43
N LYS A 119 -10.43 12.62 9.50
CA LYS A 119 -10.54 11.47 10.42
C LYS A 119 -9.86 10.26 9.80
N SER A 120 -9.68 9.19 10.57
CA SER A 120 -9.22 7.90 10.05
C SER A 120 -10.24 6.82 10.41
N MET A 121 -10.59 6.01 9.42
CA MET A 121 -11.50 4.87 9.56
C MET A 121 -11.21 3.83 8.49
N VAL A 122 -11.75 2.63 8.67
CA VAL A 122 -11.73 1.56 7.65
C VAL A 122 -13.16 1.25 7.24
N GLU A 123 -13.44 1.35 5.95
CA GLU A 123 -14.72 1.01 5.34
C GLU A 123 -14.67 -0.43 4.84
N LEU A 124 -15.65 -1.24 5.24
CA LEU A 124 -15.80 -2.61 4.79
C LEU A 124 -16.92 -2.67 3.74
N PHE A 125 -16.57 -3.14 2.54
CA PHE A 125 -17.48 -3.35 1.43
C PHE A 125 -17.55 -4.84 1.08
N LYS A 126 -18.72 -5.26 0.57
CA LYS A 126 -18.86 -6.48 -0.23
C LYS A 126 -18.81 -6.11 -1.71
N PHE A 127 -17.94 -6.77 -2.47
CA PHE A 127 -17.91 -6.63 -3.92
C PHE A 127 -19.02 -7.47 -4.58
N VAL A 128 -19.69 -6.87 -5.56
CA VAL A 128 -20.71 -7.51 -6.38
C VAL A 128 -20.27 -7.39 -7.84
N GLU A 129 -19.69 -8.48 -8.35
CA GLU A 129 -19.03 -8.56 -9.65
C GLU A 129 -19.98 -8.28 -10.82
N ASP A 130 -21.16 -8.94 -10.84
CA ASP A 130 -22.17 -8.75 -11.90
C ASP A 130 -22.59 -7.29 -12.12
N ASP A 131 -22.50 -6.48 -11.06
CA ASP A 131 -22.90 -5.08 -11.06
C ASP A 131 -21.71 -4.10 -11.08
N ASN A 132 -20.46 -4.57 -11.03
CA ASN A 132 -19.28 -3.73 -10.80
C ASN A 132 -19.54 -2.71 -9.67
N SER A 133 -19.95 -3.22 -8.51
CA SER A 133 -20.37 -2.38 -7.38
C SER A 133 -19.84 -2.84 -6.04
N LEU A 134 -19.76 -1.89 -5.11
CA LEU A 134 -19.38 -2.10 -3.72
C LEU A 134 -20.58 -1.81 -2.83
N VAL A 135 -21.02 -2.82 -2.08
CA VAL A 135 -22.05 -2.66 -1.05
C VAL A 135 -21.37 -2.35 0.27
N HIS A 136 -21.54 -1.14 0.79
CA HIS A 136 -21.01 -0.75 2.09
C HIS A 136 -21.70 -1.56 3.19
N LEU A 137 -20.90 -2.21 4.04
CA LEU A 137 -21.38 -3.03 5.15
C LEU A 137 -21.17 -2.35 6.49
N LYS A 138 -20.01 -1.71 6.68
CA LYS A 138 -19.60 -1.21 7.99
C LYS A 138 -18.51 -0.14 7.86
N THR A 139 -18.63 0.90 8.69
CA THR A 139 -17.53 1.82 9.00
C THR A 139 -16.89 1.39 10.33
N ILE A 140 -15.59 1.21 10.33
CA ILE A 140 -14.80 0.75 11.49
C ILE A 140 -13.95 1.90 12.00
N GLN A 141 -14.15 2.28 13.25
CA GLN A 141 -13.37 3.27 13.99
C GLN A 141 -13.00 2.69 15.35
N HIS A 142 -11.83 3.06 15.85
CA HIS A 142 -11.37 2.66 17.17
C HIS A 142 -10.31 3.64 17.68
N ASP A 143 -10.19 3.81 19.00
CA ASP A 143 -9.21 4.71 19.64
C ASP A 143 -7.74 4.33 19.38
N LEU A 144 -7.50 3.14 18.83
CA LEU A 144 -6.17 2.66 18.43
C LEU A 144 -5.91 2.81 16.92
N LEU A 145 -6.92 3.20 16.14
CA LEU A 145 -6.84 3.41 14.69
C LEU A 145 -6.85 4.93 14.42
N THR A 146 -5.80 5.62 14.87
CA THR A 146 -5.74 7.09 14.93
C THR A 146 -5.30 7.74 13.63
N SER A 147 -4.47 7.07 12.84
CA SER A 147 -3.90 7.57 11.59
C SER A 147 -3.59 6.40 10.65
N VAL A 148 -4.61 5.60 10.34
CA VAL A 148 -4.44 4.39 9.54
C VAL A 148 -3.91 4.75 8.15
N ASN A 149 -2.85 4.08 7.72
CA ASN A 149 -2.24 4.26 6.40
C ASN A 149 -2.71 3.13 5.47
N ASP A 150 -2.39 1.89 5.85
CA ASP A 150 -2.72 0.68 5.10
C ASP A 150 -3.17 -0.45 6.05
N ILE A 151 -3.80 -1.48 5.50
CA ILE A 151 -4.31 -2.64 6.22
C ILE A 151 -4.08 -3.94 5.44
N VAL A 152 -3.98 -5.07 6.15
CA VAL A 152 -4.04 -6.40 5.53
C VAL A 152 -5.16 -7.24 6.16
N ALA A 153 -6.08 -7.71 5.32
CA ALA A 153 -7.27 -8.42 5.78
C ALA A 153 -6.95 -9.83 6.31
N MET A 154 -7.45 -10.10 7.52
CA MET A 154 -7.25 -11.36 8.24
C MET A 154 -8.50 -12.24 8.30
N GLY A 155 -9.65 -11.68 7.95
CA GLY A 155 -10.96 -12.30 8.00
C GLY A 155 -12.01 -11.39 7.35
N PRO A 156 -13.30 -11.78 7.42
CA PRO A 156 -14.40 -10.97 6.87
C PRO A 156 -14.59 -9.62 7.59
N ASP A 157 -14.07 -9.47 8.81
CA ASP A 157 -14.15 -8.22 9.60
C ASP A 157 -12.94 -8.01 10.54
N SER A 158 -11.80 -8.61 10.22
CA SER A 158 -10.55 -8.47 10.99
C SER A 158 -9.36 -8.18 10.09
N PHE A 159 -8.39 -7.42 10.60
CA PHE A 159 -7.22 -6.98 9.85
C PHE A 159 -6.07 -6.57 10.78
N TYR A 160 -4.87 -6.48 10.22
CA TYR A 160 -3.80 -5.64 10.79
C TYR A 160 -3.83 -4.28 10.10
N ALA A 161 -3.52 -3.22 10.82
CA ALA A 161 -3.47 -1.84 10.33
C ALA A 161 -2.19 -1.17 10.77
N THR A 162 -1.55 -0.44 9.87
CA THR A 162 -0.46 0.49 10.21
C THR A 162 -1.07 1.84 10.54
N ASN A 163 -0.67 2.46 11.66
CA ASN A 163 -0.85 3.89 11.83
C ASN A 163 0.46 4.58 11.48
N ASP A 164 0.46 5.46 10.48
CA ASP A 164 1.69 6.13 10.02
C ASP A 164 2.19 7.20 11.00
N HIS A 165 1.30 7.71 11.86
CA HIS A 165 1.59 8.69 12.90
C HIS A 165 0.87 8.35 14.19
N TYR A 166 1.44 8.82 15.30
CA TYR A 166 0.73 8.86 16.57
C TYR A 166 -0.33 9.98 16.59
N PHE A 167 0.03 11.17 16.10
CA PHE A 167 -0.88 12.31 16.05
C PHE A 167 -1.70 12.35 14.76
N SER A 168 -2.93 12.85 14.84
CA SER A 168 -3.79 13.10 13.66
C SER A 168 -3.84 14.59 13.26
N ASP A 169 -3.30 15.50 14.08
CA ASP A 169 -3.20 16.93 13.73
C ASP A 169 -1.99 17.17 12.85
N PHE A 170 -2.18 17.87 11.73
CA PHE A 170 -1.12 18.08 10.73
C PHE A 170 0.16 18.72 11.28
N LEU A 171 0.06 19.69 12.20
CA LEU A 171 1.24 20.35 12.76
C LEU A 171 2.01 19.40 13.68
N LEU A 172 1.29 18.58 14.43
CA LEU A 172 1.88 17.56 15.30
C LEU A 172 2.48 16.41 14.51
N MET A 173 1.83 15.95 13.42
CA MET A 173 2.39 14.97 12.48
C MET A 173 3.71 15.48 11.88
N PHE A 174 3.74 16.72 11.40
CA PHE A 174 4.97 17.34 10.89
C PHE A 174 6.07 17.40 11.95
N LEU A 175 5.74 17.75 13.20
CA LEU A 175 6.71 17.80 14.29
C LEU A 175 7.21 16.41 14.68
N GLU A 176 6.32 15.41 14.71
CA GLU A 176 6.65 13.99 14.95
C GLU A 176 7.69 13.51 13.94
N MET A 177 7.44 13.74 12.65
CA MET A 177 8.36 13.44 11.56
C MET A 177 9.67 14.23 11.68
N PHE A 178 9.60 15.55 11.86
CA PHE A 178 10.79 16.41 11.91
C PHE A 178 11.73 16.09 13.09
N LEU A 179 11.16 15.70 14.24
CA LEU A 179 11.93 15.31 15.43
C LEU A 179 12.45 13.87 15.36
N GLY A 180 12.09 13.09 14.34
CA GLY A 180 12.50 11.69 14.20
C GLY A 180 11.86 10.78 15.26
N LEU A 181 10.63 11.07 15.68
CA LEU A 181 9.94 10.27 16.69
C LEU A 181 9.39 9.00 16.05
N THR A 182 9.77 7.85 16.61
CA THR A 182 9.32 6.54 16.11
C THR A 182 8.07 6.06 16.85
N TRP A 183 6.99 6.84 16.79
CA TRP A 183 5.75 6.57 17.53
C TRP A 183 4.65 5.88 16.71
N SER A 184 4.90 5.67 15.41
CA SER A 184 4.07 4.86 14.55
C SER A 184 4.01 3.40 15.04
N ASN A 185 2.87 2.75 14.81
CA ASN A 185 2.56 1.42 15.32
C ASN A 185 1.71 0.57 14.36
N VAL A 186 1.52 -0.70 14.73
CA VAL A 186 0.63 -1.65 14.05
C VAL A 186 -0.39 -2.19 15.04
N VAL A 187 -1.64 -2.19 14.62
CA VAL A 187 -2.80 -2.61 15.41
C VAL A 187 -3.46 -3.80 14.76
N TYR A 188 -3.79 -4.81 15.55
CA TYR A 188 -4.73 -5.85 15.15
C TYR A 188 -6.14 -5.42 15.53
N TYR A 189 -7.06 -5.47 14.58
CA TYR A 189 -8.48 -5.23 14.81
C TYR A 189 -9.30 -6.51 14.56
N SER A 190 -10.26 -6.75 15.45
CA SER A 190 -11.41 -7.62 15.24
C SER A 190 -12.59 -7.10 16.07
N PRO A 191 -13.83 -7.55 15.82
CA PRO A 191 -14.97 -7.15 16.66
C PRO A 191 -14.83 -7.57 18.13
N LYS A 192 -13.98 -8.55 18.44
CA LYS A 192 -13.83 -9.13 19.80
C LYS A 192 -12.64 -8.57 20.57
N GLU A 193 -11.61 -8.13 19.86
CA GLU A 193 -10.34 -7.69 20.42
C GLU A 193 -9.68 -6.71 19.46
N VAL A 194 -9.21 -5.58 20.00
CA VAL A 194 -8.37 -4.62 19.31
C VAL A 194 -7.14 -4.36 20.18
N LYS A 195 -5.94 -4.47 19.59
CA LYS A 195 -4.69 -4.30 20.34
C LYS A 195 -3.54 -3.84 19.46
N GLU A 196 -2.63 -3.05 20.02
CA GLU A 196 -1.32 -2.84 19.44
C GLU A 196 -0.53 -4.15 19.43
N VAL A 197 0.08 -4.48 18.30
CA VAL A 197 0.85 -5.72 18.09
C VAL A 197 2.31 -5.47 17.72
N ALA A 198 2.65 -4.25 17.30
CA ALA A 198 4.02 -3.79 17.10
C ALA A 198 4.05 -2.25 17.18
N SER A 199 5.19 -1.68 17.55
CA SER A 199 5.40 -0.23 17.62
C SER A 199 6.88 0.10 17.49
N GLY A 200 7.20 1.39 17.39
CA GLY A 200 8.59 1.85 17.26
C GLY A 200 9.01 2.08 15.81
N PHE A 201 8.07 2.34 14.91
CA PHE A 201 8.34 2.64 13.50
C PHE A 201 8.48 4.14 13.30
N TYR A 202 9.29 4.55 12.32
CA TYR A 202 9.41 5.96 11.97
C TYR A 202 8.22 6.44 11.13
N LEU A 203 7.77 5.63 10.17
CA LEU A 203 6.52 5.84 9.44
C LEU A 203 6.04 4.49 8.90
N ALA A 204 5.26 3.74 9.71
CA ALA A 204 4.68 2.48 9.25
C ALA A 204 3.65 2.75 8.15
N ASN A 205 3.86 2.15 7.00
CA ASN A 205 3.14 2.45 5.77
C ASN A 205 2.50 1.16 5.24
N GLY A 206 2.92 0.64 4.08
CA GLY A 206 2.44 -0.61 3.53
C GLY A 206 2.54 -1.81 4.48
N ILE A 207 1.49 -2.64 4.50
CA ILE A 207 1.46 -3.87 5.31
C ILE A 207 0.86 -5.03 4.51
N ASN A 208 1.52 -6.19 4.53
CA ASN A 208 1.00 -7.37 3.84
C ASN A 208 1.41 -8.68 4.53
N ILE A 209 0.97 -9.82 4.02
CA ILE A 209 1.15 -11.13 4.65
C ILE A 209 1.70 -12.17 3.66
N SER A 210 2.56 -13.06 4.15
CA SER A 210 3.07 -14.19 3.38
C SER A 210 1.94 -15.11 2.90
N PRO A 211 2.10 -15.82 1.77
CA PRO A 211 1.06 -16.75 1.26
C PRO A 211 0.69 -17.85 2.26
N ASP A 212 1.65 -18.32 3.06
CA ASP A 212 1.41 -19.30 4.13
C ASP A 212 0.83 -18.71 5.42
N ARG A 213 0.57 -17.39 5.42
CA ARG A 213 0.02 -16.58 6.50
C ARG A 213 0.80 -16.65 7.80
N LYS A 214 2.11 -16.93 7.77
CA LYS A 214 2.95 -16.98 8.97
C LYS A 214 3.71 -15.69 9.23
N TYR A 215 3.95 -14.88 8.22
CA TYR A 215 4.74 -13.67 8.34
C TYR A 215 3.95 -12.45 7.86
N VAL A 216 3.97 -11.39 8.64
CA VAL A 216 3.49 -10.06 8.27
C VAL A 216 4.70 -9.21 7.91
N TYR A 217 4.60 -8.49 6.80
CA TYR A 217 5.61 -7.56 6.31
C TYR A 217 5.10 -6.14 6.53
N ILE A 218 5.94 -5.26 7.06
CA ILE A 218 5.61 -3.86 7.34
C ILE A 218 6.69 -2.99 6.72
N ALA A 219 6.31 -2.05 5.87
CA ALA A 219 7.19 -0.99 5.40
C ALA A 219 7.30 0.09 6.48
N ASP A 220 8.53 0.43 6.87
CA ASP A 220 8.84 1.61 7.66
C ASP A 220 9.52 2.61 6.73
N ALA A 221 8.70 3.51 6.16
CA ALA A 221 9.07 4.29 5.00
C ALA A 221 10.26 5.21 5.28
N LEU A 222 10.23 5.95 6.40
CA LEU A 222 11.27 6.92 6.73
C LEU A 222 12.54 6.29 7.33
N ASP A 223 12.45 5.06 7.83
CA ASP A 223 13.63 4.27 8.23
C ASP A 223 14.17 3.42 7.07
N HIS A 224 13.56 3.51 5.87
CA HIS A 224 13.91 2.77 4.66
C HIS A 224 13.96 1.24 4.87
N ASN A 225 13.02 0.71 5.65
CA ASN A 225 13.06 -0.66 6.14
C ASN A 225 11.81 -1.46 5.74
N VAL A 226 12.01 -2.76 5.49
CA VAL A 226 10.92 -3.74 5.52
C VAL A 226 11.13 -4.66 6.72
N HIS A 227 10.19 -4.63 7.66
CA HIS A 227 10.19 -5.47 8.84
C HIS A 227 9.44 -6.77 8.55
N VAL A 228 10.03 -7.89 8.96
CA VAL A 228 9.41 -9.22 8.92
C VAL A 228 9.00 -9.60 10.33
N MET A 229 7.72 -9.85 10.51
CA MET A 229 7.10 -10.19 11.79
C MET A 229 6.50 -11.59 11.72
N GLU A 230 6.83 -12.46 12.66
CA GLU A 230 6.14 -13.75 12.80
C GLU A 230 4.77 -13.53 13.45
N LYS A 231 3.73 -14.08 12.81
CA LYS A 231 2.33 -13.97 13.23
C LYS A 231 1.91 -15.18 14.04
N HIS A 232 1.62 -14.97 15.31
CA HIS A 232 1.19 -16.02 16.24
C HIS A 232 -0.30 -16.35 16.12
N ALA A 233 -0.73 -17.45 16.75
CA ALA A 233 -2.12 -17.90 16.76
C ALA A 233 -3.08 -16.96 17.52
N ASN A 234 -2.55 -16.21 18.49
CA ASN A 234 -3.27 -15.18 19.25
C ASN A 234 -3.22 -13.79 18.57
N TRP A 235 -2.82 -13.73 17.30
CA TRP A 235 -2.69 -12.51 16.50
C TRP A 235 -1.56 -11.55 16.92
N SER A 236 -0.74 -11.86 17.93
CA SER A 236 0.44 -11.04 18.22
C SER A 236 1.50 -11.21 17.14
N LEU A 237 2.36 -10.19 17.01
CA LEU A 237 3.49 -10.18 16.10
C LEU A 237 4.80 -10.19 16.89
N THR A 238 5.79 -10.93 16.41
CA THR A 238 7.17 -10.86 16.94
C THR A 238 8.14 -10.57 15.82
N HIS A 239 9.02 -9.59 16.03
CA HIS A 239 10.06 -9.26 15.06
C HIS A 239 10.99 -10.44 14.79
N VAL A 240 11.22 -10.71 13.51
CA VAL A 240 12.13 -11.78 13.04
C VAL A 240 13.36 -11.15 12.39
N LYS A 241 13.14 -10.17 11.51
CA LYS A 241 14.18 -9.61 10.65
C LYS A 241 13.80 -8.23 10.16
N THR A 242 14.80 -7.39 9.93
CA THR A 242 14.65 -6.14 9.17
C THR A 242 15.51 -6.22 7.91
N LEU A 243 14.94 -5.86 6.77
CA LEU A 243 15.65 -5.62 5.53
C LEU A 243 15.78 -4.11 5.32
N GLN A 244 17.01 -3.63 5.38
CA GLN A 244 17.33 -2.23 5.09
C GLN A 244 17.49 -2.01 3.59
N LEU A 245 16.87 -0.96 3.10
CA LEU A 245 16.91 -0.48 1.71
C LEU A 245 17.44 0.96 1.68
N ASP A 246 17.80 1.43 0.49
CA ASP A 246 18.31 2.79 0.25
C ASP A 246 17.23 3.70 -0.39
N THR A 247 15.96 3.43 -0.08
CA THR A 247 14.78 4.10 -0.65
C THR A 247 13.65 4.11 0.39
N LEU A 248 12.73 5.06 0.30
CA LEU A 248 11.54 5.05 1.16
C LEU A 248 10.57 4.02 0.58
N VAL A 249 10.37 2.93 1.31
CA VAL A 249 9.47 1.84 0.90
C VAL A 249 8.06 2.22 1.30
N ASP A 250 7.13 2.15 0.36
CA ASP A 250 5.73 2.53 0.55
C ASP A 250 4.88 1.25 0.64
N ASN A 251 3.94 1.02 -0.28
CA ASN A 251 3.07 -0.16 -0.25
C ASN A 251 3.77 -1.45 -0.70
N LEU A 252 3.34 -2.57 -0.09
CA LEU A 252 3.89 -3.91 -0.31
C LEU A 252 2.82 -4.82 -0.93
N SER A 253 3.05 -5.31 -2.14
CA SER A 253 2.25 -6.38 -2.75
C SER A 253 3.01 -7.72 -2.69
N ILE A 254 2.28 -8.82 -2.51
CA ILE A 254 2.87 -10.16 -2.38
C ILE A 254 2.45 -11.01 -3.57
N ASP A 255 3.42 -11.57 -4.28
CA ASP A 255 3.13 -12.59 -5.30
C ASP A 255 2.65 -13.87 -4.61
N PRO A 256 1.39 -14.30 -4.83
CA PRO A 256 0.83 -15.47 -4.16
C PRO A 256 1.51 -16.78 -4.56
N HIS A 257 2.18 -16.83 -5.72
CA HIS A 257 2.84 -18.04 -6.22
C HIS A 257 4.26 -18.21 -5.69
N THR A 258 5.01 -17.12 -5.56
CA THR A 258 6.42 -17.16 -5.15
C THR A 258 6.66 -16.70 -3.72
N GLY A 259 5.75 -15.88 -3.17
CA GLY A 259 5.95 -15.16 -1.91
C GLY A 259 6.95 -14.00 -2.02
N ASP A 260 7.33 -13.61 -3.24
CA ASP A 260 8.16 -12.43 -3.47
C ASP A 260 7.38 -11.16 -3.13
N ILE A 261 8.06 -10.19 -2.52
CA ILE A 261 7.49 -8.88 -2.21
C ILE A 261 7.80 -7.94 -3.37
N TRP A 262 6.78 -7.24 -3.83
CA TRP A 262 6.86 -6.15 -4.79
C TRP A 262 6.52 -4.85 -4.06
N ALA A 263 7.40 -3.87 -4.14
CA ALA A 263 7.24 -2.62 -3.42
C ALA A 263 7.30 -1.43 -4.38
N GLY A 264 6.35 -0.50 -4.23
CA GLY A 264 6.51 0.85 -4.72
C GLY A 264 7.41 1.64 -3.76
N CYS A 265 8.28 2.48 -4.31
CA CYS A 265 9.26 3.20 -3.51
C CYS A 265 9.45 4.64 -3.98
N HIS A 266 9.89 5.48 -3.04
CA HIS A 266 10.26 6.87 -3.26
C HIS A 266 11.77 7.06 -3.04
N PRO A 267 12.59 7.12 -4.10
CA PRO A 267 14.05 7.28 -3.98
C PRO A 267 14.50 8.55 -3.25
N ASN A 268 13.63 9.56 -3.17
CA ASN A 268 13.92 10.82 -2.50
C ASN A 268 12.65 11.39 -1.86
N GLY A 269 12.50 11.21 -0.55
CA GLY A 269 11.36 11.71 0.21
C GLY A 269 11.15 13.22 0.11
N MET A 270 12.21 14.02 0.00
CA MET A 270 12.08 15.47 -0.11
C MET A 270 11.30 15.88 -1.36
N LYS A 271 11.50 15.20 -2.50
CA LYS A 271 10.75 15.50 -3.73
C LYS A 271 9.28 15.08 -3.67
N LEU A 272 8.97 14.09 -2.84
CA LEU A 272 7.60 13.63 -2.61
C LEU A 272 6.85 14.62 -1.68
N PHE A 273 7.43 14.93 -0.52
CA PHE A 273 6.82 15.80 0.48
C PHE A 273 6.82 17.28 0.07
N TYR A 274 7.80 17.72 -0.72
CA TYR A 274 7.90 19.07 -1.26
C TYR A 274 7.83 19.04 -2.78
N TYR A 275 6.62 18.91 -3.31
CA TYR A 275 6.40 18.85 -4.75
C TYR A 275 6.87 20.13 -5.46
N ASP A 276 7.78 19.95 -6.40
CA ASP A 276 8.29 21.00 -7.30
C ASP A 276 8.14 20.50 -8.76
N PRO A 277 7.36 21.19 -9.61
CA PRO A 277 7.17 20.77 -11.00
C PRO A 277 8.47 20.79 -11.84
N GLU A 278 9.50 21.53 -11.41
CA GLU A 278 10.82 21.54 -12.06
C GLU A 278 11.75 20.43 -11.51
N ASN A 279 11.35 19.76 -10.43
CA ASN A 279 12.14 18.74 -9.74
C ASN A 279 11.26 17.60 -9.21
N LEU A 280 10.69 16.85 -10.15
CA LEU A 280 9.66 15.84 -9.92
C LEU A 280 10.14 14.65 -9.06
N PRO A 281 9.25 14.05 -8.25
CA PRO A 281 9.54 12.82 -7.53
C PRO A 281 9.71 11.65 -8.52
N ALA A 282 10.73 10.84 -8.27
CA ALA A 282 11.02 9.64 -9.05
C ALA A 282 10.04 8.51 -8.71
N SER A 283 10.02 7.48 -9.56
CA SER A 283 9.38 6.21 -9.29
C SER A 283 10.41 5.09 -9.27
N GLU A 284 10.21 4.11 -8.40
CA GLU A 284 11.04 2.93 -8.26
C GLU A 284 10.18 1.73 -7.84
N VAL A 285 10.42 0.58 -8.47
CA VAL A 285 9.83 -0.70 -8.06
C VAL A 285 10.93 -1.67 -7.70
N LEU A 286 10.82 -2.24 -6.50
CA LEU A 286 11.70 -3.29 -6.02
C LEU A 286 10.97 -4.63 -5.95
N ARG A 287 11.63 -5.69 -6.43
CA ARG A 287 11.28 -7.08 -6.16
C ARG A 287 12.24 -7.63 -5.12
N ILE A 288 11.72 -8.13 -4.02
CA ILE A 288 12.46 -8.70 -2.91
C ILE A 288 12.14 -10.20 -2.83
N GLN A 289 13.16 -11.02 -3.05
CA GLN A 289 13.04 -12.47 -3.08
C GLN A 289 13.73 -13.10 -1.88
N HIS A 290 13.16 -14.22 -1.40
CA HIS A 290 13.72 -14.99 -0.29
C HIS A 290 13.98 -14.13 0.96
N ILE A 291 13.02 -13.29 1.36
CA ILE A 291 13.19 -12.31 2.44
C ILE A 291 13.66 -12.93 3.77
N LEU A 292 13.30 -14.20 4.03
CA LEU A 292 13.71 -14.94 5.23
C LEU A 292 15.15 -15.49 5.18
N SER A 293 15.78 -15.58 4.01
CA SER A 293 17.16 -16.05 3.87
C SER A 293 18.16 -15.08 4.51
N GLU A 294 19.39 -15.51 4.77
CA GLU A 294 20.42 -14.60 5.29
C GLU A 294 20.72 -13.44 4.32
N GLN A 295 20.58 -13.67 3.02
CA GLN A 295 20.84 -12.69 1.96
C GLN A 295 19.70 -12.67 0.95
N PRO A 296 18.62 -11.93 1.23
CA PRO A 296 17.54 -11.69 0.27
C PRO A 296 18.09 -11.08 -1.01
N VAL A 297 17.46 -11.42 -2.13
CA VAL A 297 17.79 -10.80 -3.42
C VAL A 297 16.85 -9.62 -3.61
N VAL A 298 17.41 -8.42 -3.73
CA VAL A 298 16.66 -7.19 -4.01
C VAL A 298 17.00 -6.74 -5.43
N THR A 299 15.99 -6.67 -6.29
CA THR A 299 16.13 -6.30 -7.70
C THR A 299 15.27 -5.08 -8.00
N ARG A 300 15.86 -4.05 -8.60
CA ARG A 300 15.13 -2.91 -9.14
C ARG A 300 14.53 -3.29 -10.49
N VAL A 301 13.20 -3.40 -10.55
CA VAL A 301 12.46 -3.84 -11.76
C VAL A 301 11.97 -2.66 -12.58
N TYR A 302 11.74 -1.51 -11.95
CA TYR A 302 11.40 -0.28 -12.66
C TYR A 302 12.06 0.91 -11.98
N SER A 303 12.43 1.91 -12.78
CA SER A 303 12.83 3.21 -12.28
C SER A 303 12.64 4.28 -13.35
N ASP A 304 12.04 5.39 -12.95
CA ASP A 304 11.88 6.60 -13.75
C ASP A 304 12.16 7.83 -12.88
N ASN A 305 12.63 8.91 -13.48
CA ASN A 305 12.97 10.13 -12.75
C ASN A 305 11.76 11.07 -12.50
N GLY A 306 10.54 10.62 -12.79
CA GLY A 306 9.31 11.42 -12.72
C GLY A 306 8.79 11.87 -14.10
N SER A 307 9.54 11.62 -15.18
CA SER A 307 9.16 12.03 -16.53
C SER A 307 7.97 11.26 -17.10
N VAL A 308 7.78 10.02 -16.65
CA VAL A 308 6.70 9.10 -17.04
C VAL A 308 5.73 8.94 -15.88
N LEU A 309 6.26 8.60 -14.70
CA LEU A 309 5.50 8.25 -13.51
C LEU A 309 6.13 8.91 -12.28
N GLN A 310 5.33 9.60 -11.46
CA GLN A 310 5.81 10.43 -10.36
C GLN A 310 5.36 9.85 -9.02
N GLY A 311 6.31 9.49 -8.15
CA GLY A 311 6.03 9.03 -6.78
C GLY A 311 5.27 7.71 -6.73
N SER A 312 5.85 6.63 -7.27
CA SER A 312 5.27 5.29 -7.20
C SER A 312 5.10 4.81 -5.77
N SER A 313 3.90 4.40 -5.40
CA SER A 313 3.53 3.95 -4.05
C SER A 313 3.34 2.44 -3.97
N VAL A 314 2.78 1.83 -5.02
CA VAL A 314 2.49 0.39 -5.07
C VAL A 314 2.93 -0.23 -6.39
N ALA A 315 3.28 -1.51 -6.36
CA ALA A 315 3.58 -2.28 -7.55
C ALA A 315 3.10 -3.72 -7.37
N SER A 316 2.15 -4.15 -8.20
CA SER A 316 1.53 -5.47 -8.12
C SER A 316 1.70 -6.22 -9.44
N ILE A 317 1.81 -7.54 -9.36
CA ILE A 317 2.00 -8.39 -10.55
C ILE A 317 0.87 -9.39 -10.74
N TYR A 318 0.54 -9.67 -12.00
CA TYR A 318 -0.40 -10.71 -12.39
C TYR A 318 -0.04 -11.27 -13.76
N ASP A 319 0.22 -12.57 -13.85
CA ASP A 319 0.52 -13.29 -15.11
C ASP A 319 1.51 -12.57 -16.05
N GLY A 320 2.68 -12.18 -15.51
CA GLY A 320 3.72 -11.47 -16.26
C GLY A 320 3.41 -10.00 -16.55
N LYS A 321 2.34 -9.45 -15.99
CA LYS A 321 1.99 -8.02 -16.07
C LYS A 321 2.38 -7.33 -14.78
N LEU A 322 2.87 -6.10 -14.87
CA LEU A 322 3.20 -5.21 -13.77
C LEU A 322 2.28 -3.99 -13.82
N LEU A 323 1.58 -3.73 -12.71
CA LEU A 323 0.77 -2.55 -12.49
C LEU A 323 1.42 -1.71 -11.39
N ILE A 324 1.75 -0.46 -11.69
CA ILE A 324 2.41 0.48 -10.79
C ILE A 324 1.47 1.64 -10.51
N GLY A 325 1.14 1.83 -9.23
CA GLY A 325 0.36 2.95 -8.74
C GLY A 325 1.23 4.10 -8.20
N THR A 326 0.64 5.26 -7.97
CA THR A 326 1.31 6.44 -7.40
C THR A 326 0.43 7.15 -6.40
N VAL A 327 1.04 7.85 -5.44
CA VAL A 327 0.31 8.55 -4.38
C VAL A 327 -0.73 9.55 -4.94
N PHE A 328 -0.34 10.35 -5.93
CA PHE A 328 -1.16 11.46 -6.42
C PHE A 328 -1.14 11.67 -7.94
N HIS A 329 -0.40 10.84 -8.68
CA HIS A 329 -0.25 10.97 -10.13
C HIS A 329 -0.95 9.78 -10.83
N ARG A 330 -0.42 9.36 -11.98
CA ARG A 330 -0.94 8.31 -12.86
C ARG A 330 -0.64 6.90 -12.35
N ALA A 331 -1.27 5.92 -12.98
CA ALA A 331 -0.85 4.52 -12.93
C ALA A 331 -0.17 4.12 -14.25
N LEU A 332 0.75 3.15 -14.17
CA LEU A 332 1.45 2.56 -15.30
C LEU A 332 1.20 1.05 -15.36
N TYR A 333 0.91 0.54 -16.55
CA TYR A 333 0.75 -0.88 -16.81
C TYR A 333 1.74 -1.35 -17.89
N CYS A 334 2.45 -2.45 -17.62
CA CYS A 334 3.53 -2.99 -18.46
C CYS A 334 3.55 -4.53 -18.45
N ASP A 335 4.03 -5.14 -19.54
CA ASP A 335 4.45 -6.55 -19.54
C ASP A 335 5.91 -6.69 -19.05
N LEU A 336 6.22 -7.75 -18.30
CA LEU A 336 7.53 -8.07 -17.71
C LEU A 336 8.43 -8.95 -18.58
#